data_AF-A0A151F254-F1
#
_entry.id   AF-A0A151F254-F1
#
_cell.length_a   1.000
_cell.length_b   1.000
_cell.length_c   1.000
_cell.angle_alpha   90.00
_cell.angle_beta   90.00
_cell.angle_gamma   90.00
#
_symmetry.space_group_name_H-M   'P 1'
#
loop_
_entity.id
_entity.type
_entity.pdbx_description
1 polymer ?
#
loop_
_entity_poly.entity_id
_entity_poly.type
_entity_poly.pdbx_seq_one_letter_code
_entity_poly.pdbx_strand_id
1 'polypeptide(L)'
;MKKIMVTTRKEDLEKMKVELKDTLYFVIKEDDFIKVSIYIHDEELDSLISELENTIDLRYREHLIEVFTPEFIISSVLTRSEEKVEEAKEKTPVEKLIDSTKPYL
;
A
#
# COMPACT_ATOMS: atom_id res chain seq x y z
N MET A 1 4.50 -7.30 3.80
CA MET A 1 3.14 -6.80 3.56
C MET A 1 2.63 -6.17 4.84
N LYS A 2 2.11 -4.95 4.77
CA LYS A 2 1.43 -4.28 5.87
C LYS A 2 -0.02 -4.01 5.51
N LYS A 3 -0.87 -4.05 6.52
CA LYS A 3 -2.27 -3.64 6.42
C LYS A 3 -2.40 -2.27 7.08
N ILE A 4 -2.86 -1.28 6.34
CA ILE A 4 -3.21 0.04 6.88
C ILE A 4 -4.73 0.11 6.97
N MET A 5 -5.26 0.48 8.13
CA MET A 5 -6.66 0.88 8.26
C MET A 5 -6.75 2.37 8.47
N VAL A 6 -7.51 3.03 7.61
CA VAL A 6 -7.77 4.45 7.69
C VAL A 6 -9.26 4.65 7.96
N THR A 7 -9.59 5.25 9.10
CA THR A 7 -10.95 5.71 9.39
C THR A 7 -11.04 7.17 9.02
N THR A 8 -12.01 7.52 8.17
CA THR A 8 -12.19 8.88 7.67
C THR A 8 -13.66 9.23 7.42
N ARG A 9 -13.96 10.51 7.24
CA ARG A 9 -15.30 11.00 6.90
C ARG A 9 -15.63 10.76 5.42
N LYS A 10 -16.93 10.81 5.10
CA LYS A 10 -17.42 10.67 3.72
C LYS A 10 -16.80 11.67 2.74
N GLU A 11 -16.48 12.87 3.21
CA GLU A 11 -15.99 13.99 2.40
C GLU A 11 -14.52 13.79 1.95
N ASP A 12 -13.67 13.23 2.81
CA ASP A 12 -12.24 13.01 2.51
C ASP A 12 -11.98 11.70 1.75
N LEU A 13 -12.98 10.83 1.63
CA LEU A 13 -12.88 9.62 0.81
C LEU A 13 -12.61 9.92 -0.66
N GLU A 14 -13.19 10.98 -1.22
CA GLU A 14 -13.01 11.30 -2.64
C GLU A 14 -11.56 11.72 -2.93
N LYS A 15 -10.89 12.39 -1.99
CA LYS A 15 -9.47 12.76 -2.11
C LYS A 15 -8.58 11.53 -1.99
N MET A 16 -8.81 10.68 -0.99
CA MET A 16 -8.05 9.43 -0.81
C MET A 16 -8.16 8.50 -2.03
N LYS A 17 -9.32 8.40 -2.66
CA LYS A 17 -9.49 7.57 -3.88
C LYS A 17 -8.62 8.02 -5.05
N VAL A 18 -8.25 9.29 -5.10
CA VAL A 18 -7.39 9.82 -6.18
C VAL A 18 -5.94 9.41 -5.98
N GLU A 19 -5.48 9.34 -4.72
CA GLU A 19 -4.12 8.91 -4.36
C GLU A 19 -3.97 7.39 -4.40
N LEU A 20 -5.01 6.65 -4.03
CA LEU A 20 -4.98 5.18 -3.95
C LEU A 20 -5.18 4.44 -5.29
N LYS A 21 -5.02 5.11 -6.44
CA LYS A 21 -5.41 4.58 -7.76
C LYS A 21 -4.70 3.28 -8.15
N ASP A 22 -3.47 3.09 -7.71
CA ASP A 22 -2.65 1.91 -8.04
C ASP A 22 -2.55 0.91 -6.87
N THR A 23 -3.23 1.19 -5.74
CA THR A 23 -3.14 0.37 -4.53
C THR A 23 -4.39 -0.44 -4.29
N LEU A 24 -4.24 -1.68 -3.82
CA LEU A 24 -5.38 -2.50 -3.41
C LEU A 24 -5.95 -1.99 -2.08
N TYR A 25 -7.13 -1.37 -2.16
CA TYR A 25 -7.87 -0.91 -0.99
C TYR A 25 -9.30 -1.45 -0.97
N PHE A 26 -9.80 -1.69 0.24
CA PHE A 26 -11.17 -2.11 0.52
C PHE A 26 -11.86 -0.99 1.30
N VAL A 27 -13.05 -0.58 0.87
CA VAL A 27 -13.83 0.46 1.54
C VAL A 27 -15.05 -0.16 2.21
N ILE A 28 -15.13 -0.03 3.52
CA ILE A 28 -16.31 -0.38 4.32
C ILE A 28 -16.96 0.95 4.74
N LYS A 29 -18.19 1.17 4.30
CA LYS A 29 -18.99 2.33 4.71
C LYS A 29 -19.80 1.95 5.94
N GLU A 30 -19.52 2.57 7.07
CA GLU A 30 -20.43 2.58 8.22
C GLU A 30 -21.28 3.86 8.19
N ASP A 31 -22.32 3.94 9.01
CA ASP A 31 -23.31 5.03 8.95
C ASP A 31 -22.67 6.43 9.12
N ASP A 32 -21.74 6.54 10.07
CA ASP A 32 -21.12 7.81 10.50
C ASP A 32 -19.71 8.02 9.91
N PHE A 33 -18.93 6.96 9.70
CA PHE A 33 -17.55 7.01 9.21
C PHE A 33 -17.26 5.93 8.16
N ILE A 34 -16.15 6.10 7.45
CA ILE A 34 -15.68 5.18 6.42
C ILE A 34 -14.38 4.55 6.86
N LYS A 35 -14.31 3.22 6.80
CA LYS A 35 -13.07 2.46 7.01
C LYS A 35 -12.49 2.04 5.68
N VAL A 36 -11.27 2.45 5.40
CA VAL A 36 -10.49 2.04 4.24
C VAL A 36 -9.39 1.10 4.72
N SER A 37 -9.41 -0.16 4.29
CA SER A 37 -8.34 -1.13 4.54
C SER A 37 -7.46 -1.24 3.31
N ILE A 38 -6.21 -0.83 3.42
CA ILE A 38 -5.22 -0.81 2.35
C ILE A 38 -4.17 -1.88 2.64
N TYR A 39 -3.79 -2.65 1.63
CA TYR A 39 -2.76 -3.67 1.74
C TYR A 39 -1.61 -3.30 0.82
N ILE A 40 -0.42 -3.11 1.39
CA ILE A 40 0.75 -2.65 0.66
C ILE A 40 2.01 -3.42 1.04
N HIS A 41 3.02 -3.30 0.19
CA HIS A 41 4.37 -3.75 0.52
C HIS A 41 5.04 -2.83 1.53
N ASP A 42 5.97 -3.38 2.31
CA ASP A 42 6.72 -2.63 3.31
C ASP A 42 7.57 -1.53 2.68
N GLU A 43 8.02 -1.72 1.44
CA GLU A 43 8.81 -0.75 0.65
C GLU A 43 8.00 0.52 0.32
N GLU A 44 6.68 0.43 0.24
CA GLU A 44 5.78 1.53 -0.17
C GLU A 44 5.09 2.22 1.01
N LEU A 45 5.37 1.76 2.24
CA LEU A 45 4.69 2.22 3.45
C LEU A 45 4.91 3.69 3.74
N ASP A 46 6.16 4.11 3.78
CA ASP A 46 6.51 5.47 4.19
C ASP A 46 5.95 6.50 3.19
N SER A 47 5.97 6.17 1.90
CA SER A 47 5.38 6.98 0.84
C SER A 47 3.88 7.14 1.04
N LEU A 48 3.17 6.04 1.28
CA LEU A 48 1.72 6.08 1.45
C LEU A 48 1.30 6.80 2.73
N ILE A 49 2.03 6.62 3.85
CA ILE A 49 1.76 7.36 5.09
C ILE A 49 1.91 8.86 4.84
N SER A 50 2.95 9.27 4.13
CA SER A 50 3.20 10.69 3.83
C SER A 50 2.08 11.30 2.98
N GLU A 51 1.54 10.58 2.00
CA GLU A 51 0.39 11.03 1.21
C GLU A 51 -0.88 11.13 2.08
N LEU A 52 -1.14 10.12 2.91
CA LEU A 52 -2.30 10.11 3.80
C LEU A 52 -2.27 11.25 4.82
N GLU A 53 -1.11 11.60 5.37
CA GLU A 53 -0.95 12.75 6.28
C GLU A 53 -1.23 14.09 5.60
N ASN A 54 -0.95 14.21 4.30
CA ASN A 54 -1.26 15.44 3.56
C ASN A 54 -2.74 15.54 3.18
N THR A 55 -3.41 14.41 2.99
CA THR A 55 -4.80 14.35 2.55
C THR A 55 -5.81 14.36 3.69
N ILE A 56 -5.45 13.80 4.85
CA ILE A 56 -6.34 13.66 6.00
C ILE A 56 -5.89 14.61 7.10
N ASP A 57 -6.79 15.51 7.51
CA ASP A 57 -6.53 16.39 8.65
C ASP A 57 -6.74 15.64 9.97
N LEU A 58 -5.66 15.06 10.51
CA LEU A 58 -5.65 14.31 11.78
C LEU A 58 -6.10 15.13 13.01
N ARG A 59 -6.41 16.43 12.86
CA ARG A 59 -7.00 17.25 13.94
C ARG A 59 -8.41 16.82 14.30
N TYR A 60 -9.16 16.20 13.37
CA TYR A 60 -10.46 15.64 13.73
C TYR A 60 -10.29 14.29 14.40
N ARG A 61 -10.91 14.15 15.58
CA ARG A 61 -10.82 12.95 16.44
C ARG A 61 -11.34 11.66 15.79
N GLU A 62 -12.11 11.78 14.72
CA GLU A 62 -12.65 10.66 13.94
C GLU A 62 -11.63 10.08 12.95
N HIS A 63 -10.59 10.84 12.58
CA HIS A 63 -9.55 10.33 11.69
C HIS A 63 -8.56 9.49 12.47
N LEU A 64 -8.36 8.26 11.99
CA LEU A 64 -7.44 7.31 12.61
C LEU A 64 -6.71 6.54 11.52
N ILE A 65 -5.38 6.51 11.60
CA ILE A 65 -4.52 5.66 10.76
C ILE A 65 -3.92 4.60 11.66
N GLU A 66 -4.23 3.34 11.38
CA GLU A 66 -3.70 2.18 12.10
C GLU A 66 -2.85 1.36 11.14
N VAL A 67 -1.59 1.12 11.50
CA VAL A 67 -0.68 0.27 10.73
C VAL A 67 -0.53 -1.07 11.44
N PHE A 68 -0.99 -2.12 10.78
CA PHE A 68 -0.89 -3.49 11.24
C PHE A 68 0.16 -4.25 10.43
N THR A 69 0.99 -5.02 11.12
CA THR A 69 1.87 -6.02 10.52
C THR A 69 1.28 -7.41 10.82
N PRO A 70 0.39 -7.93 9.96
CA PRO A 70 -0.24 -9.23 10.19
C PRO A 70 0.77 -10.38 10.02
N GLU A 71 0.57 -11.49 10.75
CA GLU A 71 1.43 -12.68 10.62
C GLU A 71 1.23 -13.41 9.27
N PHE A 72 0.02 -13.38 8.72
CA PHE A 72 -0.26 -13.91 7.38
C PHE A 72 -1.45 -13.18 6.75
N ILE A 73 -1.47 -13.10 5.42
CA ILE A 73 -2.56 -12.52 4.63
C ILE A 73 -2.93 -13.51 3.53
N ILE A 74 -4.21 -13.85 3.41
CA ILE A 74 -4.73 -14.73 2.35
C ILE A 74 -5.70 -13.92 1.51
N SER A 75 -5.34 -13.67 0.26
CA SER A 75 -6.21 -12.99 -0.70
C SER A 75 -5.78 -13.34 -2.12
N SER A 76 -6.71 -13.86 -2.91
CA SER A 76 -6.48 -14.21 -4.32
C SER A 76 -6.05 -13.02 -5.18
N VAL A 77 -6.42 -11.80 -4.79
CA VAL A 77 -6.07 -10.57 -5.50
C VAL A 77 -4.66 -10.09 -5.10
N LEU A 78 -4.30 -10.24 -3.83
CA LEU A 78 -2.97 -9.87 -3.33
C LEU A 78 -1.90 -10.84 -3.85
N THR A 79 -2.17 -12.15 -3.87
CA THR A 79 -1.24 -13.16 -4.40
C THR A 79 -0.84 -12.87 -5.85
N ARG A 80 -1.79 -12.47 -6.72
CA ARG A 80 -1.49 -12.09 -8.11
C ARG A 80 -0.69 -10.81 -8.25
N SER A 81 -0.76 -9.94 -7.26
CA SER A 81 -0.01 -8.67 -7.24
C SER A 81 1.42 -8.92 -6.77
N GLU A 82 1.59 -9.82 -5.79
CA GLU A 82 2.91 -10.31 -5.36
C GLU A 82 3.68 -11.01 -6.48
N GLU A 83 3.02 -11.91 -7.21
CA GLU A 83 3.65 -12.64 -8.34
C GLU A 83 4.22 -11.67 -9.38
N LYS A 84 3.51 -10.57 -9.71
CA LYS A 84 3.99 -9.56 -10.66
C LYS A 84 5.20 -8.77 -10.14
N VAL A 85 5.26 -8.50 -8.83
CA VAL A 85 6.38 -7.79 -8.22
C VAL A 85 7.60 -8.71 -8.11
N GLU A 86 7.41 -10.00 -7.81
CA GLU A 86 8.49 -10.99 -7.84
C GLU A 86 9.04 -11.21 -9.26
N GLU A 87 8.18 -11.32 -10.27
CA GLU A 87 8.59 -11.37 -11.68
C GLU A 87 9.38 -10.12 -12.11
N ALA A 88 9.00 -8.93 -11.62
CA ALA A 88 9.75 -7.69 -11.88
C ALA A 88 11.11 -7.65 -11.16
N LYS A 89 11.28 -8.39 -10.06
CA LYS A 89 12.56 -8.52 -9.34
C LYS A 89 13.48 -9.60 -9.94
N GLU A 90 13.00 -10.45 -10.84
CA GLU A 90 13.86 -11.39 -11.58
C GLU A 90 14.77 -10.66 -12.57
N LYS A 91 16.08 -10.67 -12.28
CA LYS A 91 17.10 -10.10 -13.18
C LYS A 91 17.03 -10.76 -14.55
N THR A 92 16.92 -9.93 -15.58
CA THR A 92 16.97 -10.37 -16.98
C THR A 92 18.33 -11.04 -17.29
N PRO A 93 18.42 -11.90 -18.33
CA PRO A 93 19.69 -12.53 -18.71
C PRO A 93 20.82 -11.53 -18.96
N VAL A 94 20.48 -10.34 -19.48
CA VAL A 94 21.42 -9.23 -19.71
C VAL A 94 21.91 -8.64 -18.38
N GLU A 95 21.03 -8.44 -17.40
CA GLU A 95 21.44 -7.96 -16.08
C GLU A 95 22.29 -8.97 -15.32
N LYS A 96 22.00 -10.27 -15.46
CA LYS A 96 22.84 -11.35 -14.90
C LYS A 96 24.25 -11.33 -15.49
N LEU A 97 24.39 -11.05 -16.80
CA LEU A 97 25.68 -10.91 -17.46
C LEU A 97 26.45 -9.69 -16.94
N ILE A 98 25.80 -8.54 -16.80
CA ILE A 98 26.44 -7.32 -16.26
C ILE A 98 26.89 -7.54 -14.81
N ASP A 99 26.05 -8.17 -13.97
CA ASP A 99 26.40 -8.45 -12.57
C ASP A 99 27.58 -9.42 -12.45
N SER A 100 27.68 -10.40 -13.35
CA SER A 100 28.81 -11.35 -13.38
C SER A 100 30.16 -10.69 -13.70
N THR A 101 30.15 -9.50 -14.30
CA THR A 101 31.36 -8.75 -14.65
C THR A 101 31.82 -7.75 -13.59
N LYS A 102 30.97 -7.41 -12.60
CA LYS A 102 31.33 -6.50 -11.50
C LYS A 102 32.51 -6.93 -10.62
N PRO A 103 32.77 -8.22 -10.32
CA PRO A 103 33.94 -8.59 -9.50
C PRO A 103 35.28 -8.40 -10.21
N TYR A 104 35.29 -8.01 -11.49
CA TYR A 104 36.49 -7.81 -12.30
C TYR A 104 36.64 -6.35 -12.81
N LEU A 105 35.85 -5.43 -12.26
CA LEU A 105 35.88 -3.98 -12.54
C LEU A 105 36.42 -3.18 -11.34
#